data_AF-A0A7C3LHY6-F1
#
_entry.id   AF-A0A7C3LHY6-F1
#
_cell.length_a   1.000
_cell.length_b   1.000
_cell.length_c   1.000
_cell.angle_alpha   90.00
_cell.angle_beta   90.00
_cell.angle_gamma   90.00
#
_symmetry.space_group_name_H-M   'P 1'
#
loop_
_entity.id
_entity.type
_entity.pdbx_description
1 polymer ?
#
loop_
_entity_poly.entity_id
_entity_poly.type
_entity_poly.pdbx_seq_one_letter_code
_entity_poly.pdbx_strand_id
1 'polypeptide(L)'
;PAENVVETAVLKATIIAAQLPRPDHRQIILAADTTVALDNAMLNKPVDAAEARQMLTALRNRPHKVLTGYVLWDALSGKKQTGVSTAVVTMRPYTDQEIDDYIATGDPMDKAGAYAIQHPEFQPVALLNGCYLNVMGLPVCDLILDLKQFGIPMQADLTAVHQAHQNYPCPVFDKLVIE
;
A
#
# COMPACT_ATOMS: atom_id res chain seq x y z
N PRO A 1 -1.63 -4.61 13.35
CA PRO A 1 -1.62 -4.35 11.89
C PRO A 1 -0.32 -3.69 11.38
N ALA A 2 0.09 -2.54 11.94
CA ALA A 2 1.29 -1.83 11.49
C ALA A 2 2.57 -2.66 11.65
N GLU A 3 2.75 -3.31 12.80
CA GLU A 3 3.88 -4.21 13.05
C GLU A 3 3.87 -5.40 12.08
N ASN A 4 2.72 -6.08 11.91
CA ASN A 4 2.58 -7.22 10.99
C ASN A 4 3.04 -6.92 9.55
N VAL A 5 2.67 -5.76 8.99
CA VAL A 5 3.08 -5.42 7.61
C VAL A 5 4.58 -5.16 7.50
N VAL A 6 5.19 -4.58 8.53
CA VAL A 6 6.64 -4.39 8.59
C VAL A 6 7.36 -5.74 8.73
N GLU A 7 6.91 -6.59 9.64
CA GLU A 7 7.45 -7.95 9.81
C GLU A 7 7.36 -8.76 8.53
N THR A 8 6.20 -8.73 7.86
CA THR A 8 5.98 -9.42 6.58
C THR A 8 6.91 -8.89 5.49
N ALA A 9 7.09 -7.57 5.39
CA ALA A 9 8.05 -6.97 4.47
C ALA A 9 9.49 -7.42 4.76
N VAL A 10 9.90 -7.48 6.02
CA VAL A 10 11.22 -7.98 6.44
C VAL A 10 11.40 -9.45 6.11
N LEU A 11 10.37 -10.28 6.32
CA LEU A 11 10.40 -11.69 5.94
C LEU A 11 10.58 -11.88 4.44
N LYS A 12 9.84 -11.13 3.61
CA LYS A 12 10.01 -11.12 2.15
C LYS A 12 11.44 -10.77 1.76
N ALA A 13 12.00 -9.70 2.32
CA ALA A 13 13.38 -9.29 2.04
C ALA A 13 14.39 -10.34 2.50
N THR A 14 14.15 -11.03 3.62
CA THR A 14 15.03 -12.08 4.16
C THR A 14 15.08 -13.29 3.25
N ILE A 15 13.94 -13.71 2.71
CA ILE A 15 13.88 -14.82 1.74
C ILE A 15 14.71 -14.50 0.50
N ILE A 16 14.58 -13.28 -0.04
CA ILE A 16 15.35 -12.85 -1.21
C ILE A 16 16.84 -12.74 -0.87
N ALA A 17 17.20 -12.13 0.27
CA ALA A 17 18.60 -11.99 0.69
C ALA A 17 19.31 -13.34 0.84
N ALA A 18 18.61 -14.38 1.30
CA ALA A 18 19.17 -15.72 1.44
C ALA A 18 19.43 -16.44 0.09
N GLN A 19 18.77 -16.00 -0.98
CA GLN A 19 18.92 -16.56 -2.33
C GLN A 19 19.98 -15.84 -3.16
N LEU A 20 20.38 -14.63 -2.75
CA LEU A 20 21.40 -13.86 -3.44
C LEU A 20 22.81 -14.32 -3.01
N PRO A 21 23.77 -14.39 -3.94
CA PRO A 21 25.17 -14.58 -3.57
C PRO A 21 25.62 -13.39 -2.71
N ARG A 22 26.68 -13.59 -1.91
CA ARG A 22 27.28 -12.46 -1.18
C ARG A 22 27.69 -11.38 -2.19
N PRO A 23 27.15 -10.16 -2.08
CA PRO A 23 27.40 -9.15 -3.07
C PRO A 23 28.81 -8.56 -2.87
N ASP A 24 29.49 -8.24 -3.96
CA ASP A 24 30.78 -7.55 -4.01
C ASP A 24 30.62 -6.02 -4.16
N HIS A 25 29.40 -5.56 -4.44
CA HIS A 25 28.99 -4.16 -4.51
C HIS A 25 27.66 -3.94 -3.77
N ARG A 26 27.31 -2.70 -3.50
CA ARG A 26 26.08 -2.37 -2.77
C ARG A 26 24.85 -2.79 -3.59
N GLN A 27 23.98 -3.60 -3.00
CA GLN A 27 22.68 -3.98 -3.56
C GLN A 27 21.60 -3.70 -2.53
N ILE A 28 20.50 -3.07 -2.95
CA ILE A 28 19.38 -2.74 -2.07
C ILE A 28 18.21 -3.65 -2.38
N ILE A 29 17.76 -4.36 -1.36
CA ILE A 29 16.51 -5.12 -1.38
C ILE A 29 15.43 -4.20 -0.82
N LEU A 30 14.43 -3.90 -1.65
CA LEU A 30 13.19 -3.25 -1.24
C LEU A 30 12.09 -4.31 -1.20
N ALA A 31 11.41 -4.42 -0.06
CA ALA A 31 10.21 -5.22 0.06
C ALA A 31 9.12 -4.43 0.77
N ALA A 32 7.86 -4.70 0.43
CA ALA A 32 6.70 -4.10 1.04
C ALA A 32 5.58 -5.13 1.26
N ASP A 33 4.69 -4.81 2.18
CA ASP A 33 3.47 -5.55 2.44
C ASP A 33 2.35 -4.60 2.80
N THR A 34 1.14 -4.86 2.28
CA THR A 34 0.01 -3.96 2.42
C THR A 34 -1.19 -4.71 2.97
N THR A 35 -1.85 -4.12 3.97
CA THR A 35 -3.07 -4.67 4.54
C THR A 35 -4.14 -3.59 4.67
N VAL A 36 -5.39 -4.04 4.66
CA VAL A 36 -6.56 -3.23 5.00
C VAL A 36 -6.98 -3.58 6.43
N ALA A 37 -7.35 -2.59 7.24
CA ALA A 37 -7.82 -2.81 8.59
C ALA A 37 -9.10 -2.02 8.89
N LEU A 38 -10.17 -2.74 9.23
CA LEU A 38 -11.45 -2.20 9.68
C LEU A 38 -11.58 -2.45 11.18
N ASP A 39 -11.82 -1.40 11.99
CA ASP A 39 -11.89 -1.50 13.46
C ASP A 39 -10.72 -2.26 14.10
N ASN A 40 -9.52 -2.10 13.54
CA ASN A 40 -8.26 -2.81 13.87
C ASN A 40 -8.21 -4.30 13.49
N ALA A 41 -9.26 -4.89 12.94
CA ALA A 41 -9.22 -6.23 12.34
C ALA A 41 -8.63 -6.16 10.93
N MET A 42 -7.65 -7.02 10.64
CA MET A 42 -7.04 -7.10 9.31
C MET A 42 -7.97 -7.81 8.34
N LEU A 43 -8.21 -7.20 7.18
CA LEU A 43 -8.90 -7.79 6.05
C LEU A 43 -7.85 -8.21 5.04
N ASN A 44 -7.62 -9.52 4.96
CA ASN A 44 -6.70 -10.11 4.01
C ASN A 44 -7.35 -10.19 2.61
N LYS A 45 -6.72 -10.95 1.71
CA LYS A 45 -7.35 -11.31 0.44
C LYS A 45 -8.54 -12.22 0.71
N PRO A 46 -9.68 -12.02 0.06
CA PRO A 46 -10.82 -12.92 0.21
C PRO A 46 -10.48 -14.30 -0.35
N VAL A 47 -10.92 -15.37 0.32
CA VAL A 47 -10.74 -16.75 -0.12
C VAL A 47 -11.72 -17.12 -1.24
N ASP A 48 -12.87 -16.45 -1.27
CA ASP A 48 -13.91 -16.65 -2.27
C ASP A 48 -14.78 -15.38 -2.48
N ALA A 49 -15.73 -15.48 -3.42
CA ALA A 49 -16.66 -14.41 -3.74
C ALA A 49 -17.59 -14.04 -2.56
N ALA A 50 -17.93 -14.99 -1.68
CA ALA A 50 -18.81 -14.72 -0.55
C ALA A 50 -18.09 -13.88 0.50
N GLU A 51 -16.82 -14.20 0.79
CA GLU A 51 -15.98 -13.39 1.68
C GLU A 51 -15.72 -12.00 1.09
N ALA A 52 -15.46 -11.88 -0.21
CA ALA A 52 -15.31 -10.57 -0.86
C ALA A 52 -16.56 -9.70 -0.69
N ARG A 53 -17.76 -10.28 -0.87
CA ARG A 53 -19.03 -9.59 -0.65
C ARG A 53 -19.20 -9.12 0.79
N GLN A 54 -18.83 -9.95 1.76
CA GLN A 54 -18.87 -9.59 3.18
C GLN A 54 -17.91 -8.44 3.49
N MET A 55 -16.67 -8.49 2.99
CA MET A 55 -15.69 -7.42 3.16
C MET A 55 -16.19 -6.10 2.56
N LEU A 56 -16.62 -6.11 1.29
CA LEU A 56 -17.13 -4.93 0.61
C LEU A 56 -18.39 -4.36 1.29
N THR A 57 -19.28 -5.21 1.80
CA THR A 57 -20.45 -4.75 2.56
C THR A 57 -20.05 -4.11 3.89
N ALA A 58 -19.07 -4.68 4.60
CA ALA A 58 -18.59 -4.16 5.87
C ALA A 58 -17.83 -2.83 5.73
N LEU A 59 -17.15 -2.61 4.59
CA LEU A 59 -16.40 -1.39 4.28
C LEU A 59 -17.28 -0.25 3.74
N ARG A 60 -18.44 -0.56 3.15
CA ARG A 60 -19.35 0.41 2.53
C ARG A 60 -19.67 1.58 3.46
N ASN A 61 -19.51 2.80 2.96
CA ASN A 61 -19.78 4.04 3.69
C ASN A 61 -19.04 4.17 5.04
N ARG A 62 -17.92 3.45 5.21
CA ARG A 62 -17.15 3.45 6.45
C ARG A 62 -15.68 3.81 6.19
N PRO A 63 -15.04 4.47 7.17
CA PRO A 63 -13.60 4.66 7.14
C PRO A 63 -12.87 3.39 7.61
N HIS A 64 -11.75 3.10 6.97
CA HIS A 64 -10.81 2.04 7.35
C HIS A 64 -9.37 2.50 7.11
N LYS A 65 -8.41 1.75 7.66
CA LYS A 65 -6.98 2.03 7.47
C LYS A 65 -6.42 1.15 6.37
N VAL A 66 -5.53 1.72 5.56
CA VAL A 66 -4.64 0.97 4.67
C VAL A 66 -3.21 1.23 5.12
N LEU A 67 -2.53 0.16 5.50
CA LEU A 67 -1.17 0.24 6.02
C LEU A 67 -0.24 -0.50 5.08
N THR A 68 0.82 0.17 4.64
CA THR A 68 1.92 -0.48 3.92
C THR A 68 3.20 -0.39 4.73
N GLY A 69 3.69 -1.54 5.18
CA GLY A 69 5.01 -1.68 5.76
C GLY A 69 6.04 -1.95 4.69
N TYR A 70 7.25 -1.42 4.85
CA TYR A 70 8.35 -1.65 3.92
C TYR A 70 9.69 -1.75 4.62
N VAL A 71 10.67 -2.30 3.91
CA VAL A 71 12.07 -2.39 4.33
C VAL A 71 12.99 -2.05 3.16
N LEU A 72 14.00 -1.23 3.44
CA LEU A 72 15.21 -1.04 2.66
C LEU A 72 16.34 -1.84 3.32
N TRP A 73 16.92 -2.80 2.61
CA TRP A 73 18.02 -3.61 3.12
C TRP A 73 19.22 -3.51 2.19
N ASP A 74 20.31 -2.96 2.72
CA ASP A 74 21.63 -3.03 2.10
C ASP A 74 22.25 -4.42 2.31
N ALA A 75 22.27 -5.23 1.24
CA ALA A 75 22.75 -6.60 1.29
C ALA A 75 24.28 -6.70 1.52
N LEU A 76 25.04 -5.63 1.26
CA LEU A 76 26.48 -5.59 1.48
C LEU A 76 26.81 -5.28 2.95
N SER A 77 26.22 -4.21 3.51
CA SER A 77 26.49 -3.79 4.89
C SER A 77 25.64 -4.49 5.93
N GLY A 78 24.53 -5.13 5.53
CA GLY A 78 23.54 -5.71 6.42
C GLY A 78 22.59 -4.67 7.05
N LYS A 79 22.77 -3.38 6.75
CA LYS A 79 21.91 -2.30 7.28
C LYS A 79 20.47 -2.47 6.78
N LYS A 80 19.51 -2.33 7.69
CA LYS A 80 18.06 -2.31 7.39
C LYS A 80 17.46 -1.00 7.86
N GLN A 81 16.55 -0.44 7.08
CA GLN A 81 15.66 0.65 7.47
C GLN A 81 14.24 0.23 7.15
N THR A 82 13.35 0.28 8.13
CA THR A 82 11.94 -0.06 7.98
C THR A 82 11.08 1.18 8.14
N GLY A 83 9.91 1.16 7.51
CA GLY A 83 8.90 2.20 7.66
C GLY A 83 7.51 1.64 7.49
N VAL A 84 6.52 2.42 7.92
CA VAL A 84 5.10 2.12 7.73
C VAL A 84 4.38 3.40 7.36
N SER A 85 3.66 3.36 6.25
CA SER A 85 2.77 4.43 5.82
C SER A 85 1.33 4.02 6.07
N THR A 86 0.51 4.97 6.52
CA THR A 86 -0.90 4.72 6.86
C THR A 86 -1.77 5.76 6.17
N ALA A 87 -2.81 5.28 5.52
CA ALA A 87 -3.88 6.11 4.97
C ALA A 87 -5.23 5.71 5.57
N VAL A 88 -6.12 6.69 5.73
CA VAL A 88 -7.54 6.47 6.05
C VAL A 88 -8.34 6.61 4.77
N VAL A 89 -9.07 5.56 4.41
CA VAL A 89 -9.92 5.50 3.22
C VAL A 89 -11.37 5.41 3.68
N THR A 90 -12.25 6.24 3.13
CA THR A 90 -13.70 6.13 3.32
C THR A 90 -14.32 5.63 2.03
N MET A 91 -15.06 4.52 2.09
CA MET A 91 -15.76 3.99 0.92
C MET A 91 -16.99 4.80 0.55
N ARG A 92 -17.35 4.76 -0.74
CA ARG A 92 -18.63 5.27 -1.22
C ARG A 92 -19.81 4.40 -0.77
N PRO A 93 -21.03 4.95 -0.81
CA PRO A 93 -22.25 4.19 -0.57
C PRO A 93 -22.68 3.42 -1.82
N TYR A 94 -21.81 2.56 -2.37
CA TYR A 94 -22.15 1.70 -3.52
C TYR A 94 -23.26 0.71 -3.18
N THR A 95 -24.02 0.28 -4.17
CA THR A 95 -25.14 -0.66 -4.07
C THR A 95 -24.69 -2.11 -3.97
N ASP A 96 -25.62 -3.03 -3.68
CA ASP A 96 -25.33 -4.47 -3.70
C ASP A 96 -25.06 -4.96 -5.13
N GLN A 97 -25.69 -4.35 -6.13
CA GLN A 97 -25.46 -4.65 -7.54
C GLN A 97 -24.02 -4.28 -7.95
N GLU A 98 -23.54 -3.11 -7.56
CA GLU A 98 -22.15 -2.71 -7.82
C GLU A 98 -21.12 -3.65 -7.17
N ILE A 99 -21.43 -4.20 -5.99
CA ILE A 99 -20.59 -5.24 -5.38
C ILE A 99 -20.56 -6.50 -6.25
N ASP A 100 -21.73 -6.97 -6.68
CA ASP A 100 -21.83 -8.19 -7.49
C ASP A 100 -21.13 -8.05 -8.84
N ASP A 101 -21.33 -6.91 -9.52
CA ASP A 101 -20.68 -6.58 -10.78
C ASP A 101 -19.16 -6.51 -10.61
N TYR A 102 -18.68 -5.90 -9.52
CA TYR A 102 -17.25 -5.83 -9.23
C TYR A 102 -16.65 -7.21 -8.94
N ILE A 103 -17.32 -8.05 -8.14
CA ILE A 103 -16.89 -9.43 -7.88
C ILE A 103 -16.83 -10.27 -9.15
N ALA A 104 -17.78 -10.07 -10.07
CA ALA A 104 -17.81 -10.76 -11.35
C ALA A 104 -16.59 -10.46 -12.24
N THR A 105 -15.90 -9.34 -12.03
CA THR A 105 -14.63 -9.04 -12.74
C THR A 105 -13.47 -9.92 -12.28
N GLY A 106 -13.56 -10.54 -11.10
CA GLY A 106 -12.46 -11.28 -10.45
C GLY A 106 -11.39 -10.39 -9.83
N ASP A 107 -11.40 -9.08 -10.09
CA ASP A 107 -10.43 -8.12 -9.55
C ASP A 107 -10.35 -8.11 -8.00
N PRO A 108 -11.42 -8.30 -7.21
CA PRO A 108 -11.32 -8.32 -5.75
C PRO A 108 -10.41 -9.41 -5.16
N MET A 109 -10.21 -10.53 -5.88
CA MET A 109 -9.71 -11.77 -5.30
C MET A 109 -8.24 -11.71 -4.86
N ASP A 110 -7.42 -10.87 -5.50
CA ASP A 110 -6.00 -10.75 -5.18
C ASP A 110 -5.66 -9.56 -4.26
N LYS A 111 -6.69 -8.88 -3.72
CA LYS A 111 -6.58 -7.59 -3.01
C LYS A 111 -6.98 -7.70 -1.56
N ALA A 112 -6.16 -7.16 -0.66
CA ALA A 112 -6.51 -7.05 0.74
C ALA A 112 -7.78 -6.18 0.89
N GLY A 113 -8.75 -6.64 1.68
CA GLY A 113 -10.05 -5.97 1.81
C GLY A 113 -10.94 -6.03 0.57
N ALA A 114 -10.59 -6.87 -0.42
CA ALA A 114 -11.38 -7.14 -1.61
C ALA A 114 -11.65 -5.92 -2.52
N TYR A 115 -10.76 -4.92 -2.55
CA TYR A 115 -10.93 -3.76 -3.43
C TYR A 115 -9.63 -3.18 -4.00
N ALA A 116 -9.73 -2.55 -5.17
CA ALA A 116 -8.71 -1.69 -5.77
C ALA A 116 -9.19 -0.24 -5.84
N ILE A 117 -8.42 0.69 -5.28
CA ILE A 117 -8.72 2.13 -5.36
C ILE A 117 -8.72 2.64 -6.82
N GLN A 118 -7.94 1.99 -7.69
CA GLN A 118 -7.77 2.30 -9.10
C GLN A 118 -8.79 1.67 -10.04
N HIS A 119 -9.74 0.88 -9.53
CA HIS A 119 -10.68 0.17 -10.39
C HIS A 119 -11.57 1.17 -11.14
N PRO A 120 -11.57 1.19 -12.49
CA PRO A 120 -12.13 2.29 -13.27
C PRO A 120 -13.66 2.36 -13.23
N GLU A 121 -14.33 1.22 -13.11
CA GLU A 121 -15.81 1.15 -13.10
C GLU A 121 -16.37 1.22 -11.69
N PHE A 122 -16.01 0.24 -10.85
CA PHE A 122 -16.43 0.21 -9.44
C PHE A 122 -16.09 1.51 -8.72
N GLN A 123 -14.82 1.96 -8.82
CA GLN A 123 -14.24 3.05 -8.06
C GLN A 123 -14.67 2.95 -6.58
N PRO A 124 -13.95 2.43 -5.60
CA PRO A 124 -14.56 2.20 -4.27
C PRO A 124 -14.63 3.45 -3.37
N VAL A 125 -13.76 4.44 -3.60
CA VAL A 125 -13.37 5.44 -2.59
C VAL A 125 -14.11 6.76 -2.71
N ALA A 126 -14.63 7.26 -1.59
CA ALA A 126 -15.24 8.59 -1.45
C ALA A 126 -14.21 9.64 -1.01
N LEU A 127 -13.36 9.27 -0.05
CA LEU A 127 -12.36 10.14 0.55
C LEU A 127 -11.10 9.34 0.87
N LEU A 128 -9.94 9.95 0.64
CA LEU A 128 -8.64 9.45 1.06
C LEU A 128 -7.93 10.54 1.86
N ASN A 129 -7.55 10.20 3.10
CA ASN A 129 -6.63 10.98 3.91
C ASN A 129 -5.31 10.19 4.05
N GLY A 130 -4.31 10.57 3.26
CA GLY A 130 -3.02 9.90 3.19
C GLY A 130 -2.53 9.75 1.76
N CYS A 131 -1.48 8.96 1.56
CA CYS A 131 -0.86 8.78 0.26
C CYS A 131 -1.62 7.77 -0.62
N TYR A 132 -1.95 8.15 -1.85
CA TYR A 132 -2.56 7.24 -2.84
C TYR A 132 -1.63 6.06 -3.17
N LEU A 133 -0.34 6.31 -3.34
CA LEU A 133 0.65 5.26 -3.65
C LEU A 133 0.81 4.26 -2.49
N ASN A 134 0.64 4.72 -1.24
CA ASN A 134 0.52 3.81 -0.09
C ASN A 134 -0.68 2.86 -0.26
N VAL A 135 -1.86 3.38 -0.61
CA VAL A 135 -3.05 2.52 -0.83
C VAL A 135 -2.85 1.54 -1.99
N MET A 136 -2.13 1.96 -3.04
CA MET A 136 -1.75 1.10 -4.17
C MET A 136 -0.73 0.01 -3.79
N GLY A 137 -0.09 0.14 -2.63
CA GLY A 137 0.76 -0.89 -2.02
C GLY A 137 2.25 -0.60 -1.98
N LEU A 138 2.68 0.63 -2.33
CA LEU A 138 4.06 1.07 -2.16
C LEU A 138 4.11 2.57 -1.81
N PRO A 139 4.53 2.96 -0.60
CA PRO A 139 4.54 4.35 -0.17
C PRO A 139 5.75 5.10 -0.74
N VAL A 140 5.73 5.38 -2.05
CA VAL A 140 6.86 6.00 -2.78
C VAL A 140 7.28 7.33 -2.17
N CYS A 141 6.33 8.15 -1.70
CA CYS A 141 6.65 9.42 -1.06
C CYS A 141 7.52 9.23 0.20
N ASP A 142 7.13 8.29 1.07
CA ASP A 142 7.90 7.94 2.28
C ASP A 142 9.25 7.30 1.89
N LEU A 143 9.26 6.45 0.86
CA LEU A 143 10.47 5.82 0.36
C LEU A 143 11.51 6.80 -0.18
N ILE A 144 11.11 7.89 -0.84
CA ILE A 144 12.05 8.92 -1.32
C ILE A 144 12.80 9.56 -0.14
N LEU A 145 12.05 9.92 0.91
CA LEU A 145 12.63 10.52 2.13
C LEU A 145 13.58 9.53 2.81
N ASP A 146 13.17 8.27 2.91
CA ASP A 146 13.95 7.23 3.56
C ASP A 146 15.19 6.83 2.76
N LEU A 147 15.10 6.73 1.42
CA LEU A 147 16.23 6.45 0.55
C LEU A 147 17.31 7.54 0.68
N LYS A 148 16.90 8.82 0.75
CA LYS A 148 17.81 9.94 1.00
C LYS A 148 18.57 9.76 2.32
N GLN A 149 17.88 9.41 3.41
CA GLN A 149 18.49 9.09 4.70
C GLN A 149 19.35 7.80 4.66
N PHE A 150 18.99 6.87 3.79
CA PHE A 150 19.74 5.65 3.53
C PHE A 150 21.00 5.87 2.68
N GLY A 151 21.28 7.12 2.28
CA GLY A 151 22.42 7.50 1.46
C GLY A 151 22.25 7.16 -0.02
N ILE A 152 21.01 7.13 -0.50
CA ILE A 152 20.63 6.88 -1.89
C ILE A 152 19.71 8.03 -2.30
N PRO A 153 20.26 9.16 -2.78
CA PRO A 153 19.42 10.25 -3.26
C PRO A 153 18.61 9.76 -4.47
N MET A 154 17.30 9.84 -4.37
CA MET A 154 16.38 9.53 -5.46
C MET A 154 15.63 10.80 -5.84
N GLN A 155 15.56 11.07 -7.14
CA GLN A 155 14.66 12.07 -7.71
C GLN A 155 13.57 11.32 -8.47
N ALA A 156 12.32 11.54 -8.08
CA ALA A 156 11.16 11.02 -8.79
C ALA A 156 10.18 12.17 -9.00
N ASP A 157 9.82 12.42 -10.25
CA ASP A 157 8.72 13.33 -10.56
C ASP A 157 7.40 12.61 -10.32
N LEU A 158 6.81 12.84 -9.14
CA LEU A 158 5.49 12.31 -8.77
C LEU A 158 4.37 13.29 -9.10
N THR A 159 4.65 14.40 -9.78
CA THR A 159 3.67 15.45 -10.07
C THR A 159 2.53 14.91 -10.90
N ALA A 160 2.82 14.16 -11.97
CA ALA A 160 1.79 13.56 -12.82
C ALA A 160 0.88 12.59 -12.06
N VAL A 161 1.43 11.81 -11.12
CA VAL A 161 0.64 10.89 -10.28
C VAL A 161 -0.29 11.66 -9.36
N HIS A 162 0.23 12.66 -8.66
CA HIS A 162 -0.60 13.48 -7.75
C HIS A 162 -1.59 14.35 -8.53
N GLN A 163 -1.26 14.77 -9.76
CA GLN A 163 -2.16 15.45 -10.68
C GLN A 163 -3.26 14.54 -11.25
N ALA A 164 -3.01 13.25 -11.44
CA ALA A 164 -4.05 12.30 -11.83
C ALA A 164 -5.01 11.99 -10.66
N HIS A 165 -4.55 12.23 -9.43
CA HIS A 165 -5.25 11.87 -8.19
C HIS A 165 -5.47 13.07 -7.27
N GLN A 166 -5.71 14.27 -7.82
CA GLN A 166 -5.81 15.54 -7.05
C GLN A 166 -6.91 15.54 -5.99
N ASN A 167 -7.93 14.70 -6.18
CA ASN A 167 -9.01 14.49 -5.22
C ASN A 167 -8.52 13.80 -3.93
N TYR A 168 -7.27 13.34 -3.89
CA TYR A 168 -6.63 12.67 -2.78
C TYR A 168 -5.36 13.44 -2.37
N PRO A 169 -5.50 14.50 -1.55
CA PRO A 169 -4.34 15.28 -1.10
C PRO A 169 -3.37 14.39 -0.32
N CYS A 170 -2.09 14.51 -0.65
CA CYS A 170 -1.02 13.68 -0.11
C CYS A 170 -0.08 14.53 0.76
N PRO A 171 -0.25 14.53 2.10
CA PRO A 171 0.54 15.39 2.98
C PRO A 171 2.03 15.03 3.03
N VAL A 172 2.41 13.83 2.56
CA VAL A 172 3.83 13.44 2.42
C VAL A 172 4.42 14.02 1.14
N PHE A 173 3.66 14.06 0.05
CA PHE A 173 4.11 14.69 -1.20
C PHE A 173 4.29 16.20 -1.04
N ASP A 174 3.41 16.86 -0.29
CA ASP A 174 3.56 18.29 0.00
C ASP A 174 4.91 18.61 0.64
N LYS A 175 5.44 17.72 1.50
CA LYS A 175 6.78 17.88 2.09
C LYS A 175 7.90 17.72 1.07
N LEU A 176 7.72 16.86 0.06
CA LEU A 176 8.72 16.61 -0.98
C LEU A 176 8.85 17.79 -1.95
N VAL A 177 7.77 18.55 -2.18
CA VAL A 177 7.75 19.69 -3.10
C VAL A 177 8.27 20.98 -2.45
N ILE A 178 8.36 21.02 -1.12
CA ILE A 178 8.85 22.19 -0.35
C ILE A 178 10.38 22.14 -0.14
N GLU A 179 11.05 21.00 -0.40
CA GLU A 179 12.52 20.84 -0.36
C GLU A 179 13.20 21.22 -1.68
#